data_AF-A0A3S9B6W6-F1
#
_entry.id   AF-A0A3S9B6W6-F1
#
_cell.length_a   1.000
_cell.length_b   1.000
_cell.length_c   1.000
_cell.angle_alpha   90.00
_cell.angle_beta   90.00
_cell.angle_gamma   90.00
#
_symmetry.space_group_name_H-M   'P 1'
#
loop_
_entity.id
_entity.type
_entity.pdbx_description
1 polymer ?
#
loop_
_entity_poly.entity_id
_entity_poly.type
_entity_poly.pdbx_seq_one_letter_code
_entity_poly.pdbx_strand_id
1 'polypeptide(L)'
;MDELISRITANVGIDDATARKAVGLILGFLQREGADGPAAKMVEGIPGGPEAVAEHGGEATGGGVMGLGQQLMSAGLGMGEISGVARETVAFAKQHVGEETVDQVVASIPGLSQFV
;
A
#
# COMPACT_ATOMS: atom_id res chain seq x y z
N MET A 1 3.73 -1.28 -12.26
CA MET A 1 2.39 -1.08 -11.70
C MET A 1 1.42 -2.13 -12.22
N ASP A 2 1.29 -2.31 -13.54
CA ASP A 2 0.29 -3.22 -14.13
C ASP A 2 0.37 -4.66 -13.63
N GLU A 3 1.57 -5.18 -13.34
CA GLU A 3 1.72 -6.51 -12.74
C GLU A 3 1.08 -6.62 -11.35
N LEU A 4 1.36 -5.65 -10.46
CA LEU A 4 0.78 -5.60 -9.12
C LEU A 4 -0.75 -5.52 -9.20
N ILE A 5 -1.26 -4.67 -10.10
CA ILE A 5 -2.70 -4.53 -10.31
C ILE A 5 -3.32 -5.82 -10.85
N SER A 6 -2.67 -6.48 -11.80
CA SER A 6 -3.11 -7.78 -12.30
C SER A 6 -3.17 -8.84 -11.20
N ARG A 7 -2.20 -8.87 -10.27
CA ARG A 7 -2.22 -9.79 -9.13
C ARG A 7 -3.34 -9.49 -8.15
N ILE A 8 -3.57 -8.21 -7.86
CA ILE A 8 -4.65 -7.76 -6.96
C ILE A 8 -6.00 -8.10 -7.54
N THR A 9 -6.26 -7.73 -8.79
CA THR A 9 -7.55 -8.01 -9.45
C THR A 9 -7.82 -9.52 -9.51
N ALA A 10 -6.80 -10.34 -9.79
CA ALA A 10 -6.92 -11.80 -9.83
C ALA A 10 -7.17 -12.44 -8.45
N ASN A 11 -6.50 -11.98 -7.39
CA ASN A 11 -6.53 -12.63 -6.07
C ASN A 11 -7.58 -12.03 -5.12
N VAL A 12 -7.91 -10.75 -5.29
CA VAL A 12 -8.83 -9.99 -4.41
C VAL A 12 -10.21 -9.84 -5.06
N GLY A 13 -10.29 -9.84 -6.40
CA GLY A 13 -11.56 -9.76 -7.13
C GLY A 13 -12.13 -8.35 -7.27
N ILE A 14 -11.31 -7.31 -7.08
CA ILE A 14 -11.67 -5.91 -7.31
C ILE A 14 -11.31 -5.46 -8.74
N ASP A 15 -11.86 -4.34 -9.19
CA ASP A 15 -11.52 -3.77 -10.51
C ASP A 15 -10.16 -3.04 -10.52
N ASP A 16 -9.63 -2.84 -11.72
CA ASP A 16 -8.30 -2.24 -11.98
C ASP A 16 -8.17 -0.82 -11.39
N ALA A 17 -9.21 0.01 -11.52
CA ALA A 17 -9.18 1.38 -11.02
C ALA A 17 -9.18 1.42 -9.49
N THR A 18 -10.02 0.59 -8.86
CA THR A 18 -10.05 0.44 -7.40
C THR A 18 -8.71 -0.10 -6.87
N ALA A 19 -8.13 -1.09 -7.54
CA ALA A 19 -6.82 -1.64 -7.19
C ALA A 19 -5.71 -0.57 -7.28
N ARG A 20 -5.65 0.20 -8.37
CA ARG A 20 -4.67 1.29 -8.54
C ARG A 20 -4.79 2.34 -7.45
N LYS A 21 -6.03 2.77 -7.18
CA LYS A 21 -6.32 3.72 -6.12
C LYS A 21 -5.90 3.20 -4.74
N ALA A 22 -6.24 1.95 -4.43
CA ALA A 22 -5.92 1.34 -3.14
C ALA A 22 -4.40 1.22 -2.93
N VAL A 23 -3.66 0.77 -3.95
CA VAL A 23 -2.19 0.72 -3.91
C VAL A 23 -1.60 2.10 -3.69
N GLY A 24 -2.05 3.12 -4.44
CA GLY A 24 -1.54 4.47 -4.26
C GLY A 24 -1.81 5.04 -2.87
N LEU A 25 -3.00 4.79 -2.30
CA LEU A 25 -3.31 5.19 -0.92
C LEU A 25 -2.38 4.52 0.10
N ILE A 26 -2.14 3.20 -0.04
CA ILE A 26 -1.22 2.45 0.83
C ILE A 26 0.20 3.01 0.71
N LEU A 27 0.72 3.15 -0.51
CA LEU A 27 2.08 3.65 -0.74
C LEU A 27 2.23 5.11 -0.28
N GLY A 28 1.20 5.94 -0.45
CA GLY A 28 1.20 7.34 0.00
C GLY A 28 1.18 7.44 1.51
N PHE A 29 0.48 6.54 2.20
CA PHE A 29 0.56 6.42 3.65
C PHE A 29 1.98 6.02 4.09
N LEU A 30 2.58 5.00 3.47
CA LEU A 30 3.96 4.58 3.78
C LEU A 30 4.97 5.72 3.57
N GLN A 31 4.86 6.45 2.46
CA GLN A 31 5.76 7.57 2.17
C GLN A 31 5.68 8.67 3.23
N ARG A 32 4.51 8.93 3.81
CA ARG A 32 4.34 9.93 4.88
C ARG A 32 4.90 9.50 6.21
N GLU A 33 4.66 8.25 6.59
CA GLU A 33 5.15 7.71 7.86
C GLU A 33 6.68 7.56 7.88
N GLY A 34 7.33 7.55 6.71
CA GLY A 34 8.80 7.43 6.61
C GLY A 34 9.40 8.07 5.37
N ALA A 35 9.25 9.40 5.23
CA ALA A 35 9.68 10.18 4.07
C ALA A 35 11.19 10.09 3.73
N ASP A 36 12.04 9.75 4.70
CA ASP A 36 13.48 9.58 4.54
C ASP A 36 13.97 8.17 4.98
N GLY A 37 13.04 7.22 5.12
CA GLY A 37 13.28 5.92 5.76
C GLY A 37 13.13 4.70 4.83
N PRO A 38 13.07 3.48 5.42
CA PRO A 38 12.77 2.25 4.70
C PRO A 38 11.46 2.32 3.89
N ALA A 39 10.50 3.14 4.34
CA ALA A 39 9.21 3.30 3.67
C ALA A 39 9.34 4.06 2.35
N ALA A 40 10.13 5.13 2.30
CA ALA A 40 10.47 5.81 1.04
C ALA A 40 11.16 4.85 0.06
N LYS A 41 12.15 4.06 0.52
CA LYS A 41 12.82 3.04 -0.31
C LYS A 41 11.86 1.99 -0.85
N MET A 42 10.90 1.57 -0.04
CA MET A 42 9.87 0.61 -0.44
C MET A 42 8.99 1.20 -1.57
N VAL A 43 8.56 2.46 -1.44
CA VAL A 43 7.76 3.13 -2.47
C VAL A 43 8.56 3.30 -3.77
N GLU A 44 9.81 3.77 -3.67
CA GLU A 44 10.70 3.98 -4.83
C GLU A 44 11.06 2.68 -5.56
N GLY A 45 11.20 1.58 -4.82
CA GLY A 45 11.57 0.30 -5.40
C GLY A 45 10.41 -0.46 -6.04
N ILE A 46 9.15 -0.07 -5.79
CA ILE A 46 7.99 -0.65 -6.48
C ILE A 46 7.86 -0.01 -7.86
N PRO A 47 7.85 -0.79 -8.96
CA PRO A 47 7.63 -0.25 -10.30
C PRO A 47 6.31 0.53 -10.41
N GLY A 48 6.40 1.84 -10.69
CA GLY A 48 5.25 2.75 -10.75
C GLY A 48 4.76 3.25 -9.38
N GLY A 49 5.47 2.93 -8.30
CA GLY A 49 5.12 3.30 -6.94
C GLY A 49 5.03 4.83 -6.73
N PRO A 50 6.08 5.61 -7.07
CA PRO A 50 6.03 7.06 -6.95
C PRO A 50 4.88 7.70 -7.73
N GLU A 51 4.59 7.19 -8.93
CA GLU A 51 3.49 7.66 -9.77
C GLU A 51 2.12 7.36 -9.13
N ALA A 52 1.93 6.16 -8.59
CA ALA A 52 0.70 5.82 -7.87
C ALA A 52 0.51 6.67 -6.60
N VAL A 53 1.59 7.02 -5.90
CA VAL A 53 1.51 7.96 -4.76
C VAL A 53 1.14 9.36 -5.23
N ALA A 54 1.73 9.84 -6.33
CA ALA A 54 1.40 11.15 -6.88
C ALA A 54 -0.06 11.23 -7.34
N GLU A 55 -0.60 10.15 -7.90
CA GLU A 55 -1.97 10.09 -8.41
C GLU A 55 -3.02 9.82 -7.33
N HIS A 56 -2.69 8.99 -6.34
CA HIS A 56 -3.66 8.39 -5.42
C HIS A 56 -3.19 8.33 -3.96
N GLY A 57 -2.08 8.96 -3.58
CA GLY A 57 -1.52 8.94 -2.21
C GLY A 57 -2.45 9.48 -1.11
N GLY A 58 -3.64 9.98 -1.47
CA GLY A 58 -4.63 10.55 -0.58
C GLY A 58 -4.15 11.86 0.04
N GLU A 59 -4.91 12.43 0.96
CA GLU A 59 -4.42 13.45 1.89
C GLU A 59 -4.16 12.80 3.26
N ALA A 60 -3.35 13.45 4.11
CA ALA A 60 -3.10 12.96 5.46
C ALA A 60 -4.40 13.08 6.29
N THR A 61 -5.23 12.04 6.26
CA THR A 61 -6.37 11.91 7.16
C THR A 61 -5.84 11.47 8.52
N GLY A 62 -6.01 12.30 9.55
CA GLY A 62 -5.59 11.96 10.91
C GLY A 62 -6.13 10.59 11.34
N GLY A 63 -5.30 9.77 11.98
CA GLY A 63 -5.69 8.43 12.43
C GLY A 63 -4.73 7.28 12.07
N GLY A 64 -3.58 7.56 11.45
CA GLY A 64 -2.59 6.53 11.12
C GLY A 64 -3.18 5.42 10.23
N VAL A 65 -2.89 4.17 10.57
CA VAL A 65 -3.39 3.01 9.80
C VAL A 65 -4.93 2.91 9.82
N MET A 66 -5.59 3.41 10.87
CA MET A 66 -7.06 3.49 10.90
C MET A 66 -7.61 4.50 9.88
N GLY A 67 -6.92 5.62 9.70
CA GLY A 67 -7.25 6.62 8.68
C GLY A 67 -7.10 6.06 7.26
N LEU A 68 -6.01 5.34 7.00
CA LEU A 68 -5.82 4.61 5.74
C LEU A 68 -6.97 3.61 5.49
N GLY A 69 -7.33 2.82 6.50
CA GLY A 69 -8.46 1.89 6.41
C GLY A 69 -9.77 2.60 6.05
N GLN A 70 -10.05 3.77 6.63
CA GLN A 70 -11.22 4.58 6.29
C GLN A 70 -11.18 5.11 4.84
N GLN A 71 -10.01 5.53 4.35
CA GLN A 71 -9.85 5.98 2.96
C GLN A 71 -10.10 4.83 1.97
N LEU A 72 -9.59 3.63 2.27
CA LEU A 72 -9.81 2.44 1.44
C LEU A 72 -11.28 2.00 1.47
N MET A 73 -11.93 2.02 2.64
CA MET A 73 -13.38 1.77 2.74
C MET A 73 -14.19 2.80 1.95
N SER A 74 -13.79 4.07 1.99
CA SER A 74 -14.43 5.14 1.21
C SER A 74 -14.18 5.00 -0.30
N ALA A 75 -13.11 4.29 -0.68
CA ALA A 75 -12.84 3.89 -2.06
C ALA A 75 -13.66 2.66 -2.50
N GLY A 76 -14.49 2.09 -1.62
CA GLY A 76 -15.40 0.99 -1.92
C GLY A 76 -14.89 -0.39 -1.49
N LEU A 77 -13.73 -0.48 -0.84
CA LEU A 77 -13.19 -1.77 -0.39
C LEU A 77 -13.79 -2.21 0.95
N GLY A 78 -14.21 -3.46 1.04
CA GLY A 78 -14.49 -4.15 2.30
C GLY A 78 -13.21 -4.54 3.05
N MET A 79 -13.33 -4.88 4.34
CA MET A 79 -12.16 -5.22 5.17
C MET A 79 -11.33 -6.39 4.62
N GLY A 80 -11.98 -7.41 4.03
CA GLY A 80 -11.28 -8.54 3.41
C GLY A 80 -10.47 -8.13 2.18
N GLU A 81 -11.01 -7.23 1.36
CA GLU A 81 -10.34 -6.71 0.16
C GLU A 81 -9.17 -5.81 0.56
N ILE A 82 -9.34 -4.97 1.59
CA ILE A 82 -8.26 -4.14 2.16
C ILE A 82 -7.06 -5.01 2.56
N SER A 83 -7.30 -6.06 3.34
CA SER A 83 -6.24 -6.99 3.73
C SER A 83 -5.63 -7.71 2.52
N GLY A 84 -6.45 -8.08 1.52
CA GLY A 84 -5.97 -8.69 0.28
C GLY A 84 -5.02 -7.77 -0.51
N VAL A 85 -5.42 -6.52 -0.72
CA VAL A 85 -4.58 -5.53 -1.41
C VAL A 85 -3.30 -5.25 -0.64
N ALA A 86 -3.37 -5.10 0.70
CA ALA A 86 -2.21 -4.88 1.53
C ALA A 86 -1.20 -6.03 1.43
N ARG A 87 -1.67 -7.28 1.51
CA ARG A 87 -0.83 -8.48 1.37
C ARG A 87 -0.16 -8.58 0.00
N GLU A 88 -0.90 -8.36 -1.09
CA GLU A 88 -0.34 -8.36 -2.44
C GLU A 88 0.69 -7.25 -2.63
N THR A 89 0.40 -6.04 -2.14
CA THR A 89 1.33 -4.90 -2.21
C THR A 89 2.62 -5.20 -1.44
N VAL A 90 2.53 -5.79 -0.25
CA VAL A 90 3.69 -6.19 0.55
C VAL A 90 4.46 -7.33 -0.10
N ALA A 91 3.79 -8.36 -0.60
CA ALA A 91 4.44 -9.47 -1.29
C ALA A 91 5.21 -8.98 -2.54
N PHE A 92 4.60 -8.06 -3.30
CA PHE A 92 5.24 -7.43 -4.45
C PHE A 92 6.43 -6.57 -4.02
N ALA A 93 6.29 -5.78 -2.95
CA ALA A 93 7.39 -5.01 -2.40
C ALA A 93 8.57 -5.90 -1.98
N LYS A 94 8.31 -7.03 -1.30
CA LYS A 94 9.36 -7.98 -0.90
C LYS A 94 10.15 -8.50 -2.11
N GLN A 95 9.50 -8.71 -3.26
CA GLN A 95 10.14 -9.15 -4.50
C GLN A 95 11.07 -8.08 -5.10
N HIS A 96 10.80 -6.80 -4.86
CA HIS A 96 11.53 -5.69 -5.48
C HIS A 96 12.57 -5.04 -4.56
N VAL A 97 12.26 -4.86 -3.28
CA VAL A 97 13.14 -4.17 -2.31
C VAL A 97 13.74 -5.09 -1.24
N GLY A 98 13.41 -6.38 -1.31
CA GLY A 98 13.86 -7.39 -0.36
C GLY A 98 13.00 -7.43 0.91
N GLU A 99 12.97 -8.61 1.53
CA GLU A 99 12.18 -8.88 2.72
C GLU A 99 12.61 -8.03 3.91
N GLU A 100 13.91 -7.87 4.13
CA GLU A 100 14.46 -7.07 5.24
C GLU A 100 13.95 -5.62 5.21
N THR A 101 13.96 -4.98 4.03
CA THR A 101 13.48 -3.60 3.86
C THR A 101 12.00 -3.50 4.24
N VAL A 102 11.18 -4.45 3.79
CA VAL A 102 9.75 -4.46 4.07
C VAL A 102 9.47 -4.72 5.54
N ASP A 103 10.18 -5.65 6.16
CA ASP A 103 10.02 -5.95 7.58
C ASP A 103 10.42 -4.75 8.45
N GLN A 104 11.44 -3.99 8.06
CA GLN A 104 11.78 -2.71 8.70
C GLN A 104 10.63 -1.69 8.59
N VAL A 105 9.94 -1.60 7.44
CA VAL A 105 8.78 -0.73 7.27
C VAL A 105 7.64 -1.14 8.20
N VAL A 106 7.32 -2.44 8.25
CA VAL A 106 6.26 -2.99 9.12
C VAL A 106 6.58 -2.75 10.60
N ALA A 107 7.84 -2.90 11.00
CA ALA A 107 8.28 -2.63 12.36
C ALA A 107 8.26 -1.14 12.71
N SER A 108 8.47 -0.25 11.73
CA SER A 108 8.55 1.20 11.97
C SER A 108 7.18 1.86 12.08
N ILE A 109 6.12 1.26 11.53
CA ILE A 109 4.79 1.86 11.45
C ILE A 109 3.84 1.15 12.43
N PRO A 110 3.42 1.80 13.54
CA PRO A 110 2.54 1.21 14.52
C PRO A 110 1.22 0.71 13.91
N GLY A 111 0.94 -0.57 14.12
CA GLY A 111 -0.29 -1.20 13.63
C GLY A 111 -0.27 -1.59 12.16
N LEU A 112 0.83 -1.43 11.40
CA LEU A 112 0.86 -1.94 10.02
C LEU A 112 0.79 -3.48 9.99
N SER A 113 1.40 -4.14 10.99
CA SER A 113 1.43 -5.61 11.15
C SER A 113 0.07 -6.28 11.30
N GLN A 114 -1.00 -5.54 11.61
CA GLN A 114 -2.35 -6.11 11.72
C GLN A 114 -3.03 -6.30 10.35
N PHE A 115 -2.49 -5.70 9.29
CA PHE A 115 -3.05 -5.74 7.93
C PHE A 115 -2.32 -6.70 6.98
N VAL A 116 -1.12 -7.15 7.37
CA VAL A 116 -0.20 -7.95 6.54
C VAL A 116 0.00 -9.36 7.10
#